data_AF-A0A328VJZ0-F1
#
_entry.id   AF-A0A328VJZ0-F1
#
_cell.length_a   1.000
_cell.length_b   1.000
_cell.length_c   1.000
_cell.angle_alpha   90.00
_cell.angle_beta   90.00
_cell.angle_gamma   90.00
#
_symmetry.space_group_name_H-M   'P 1'
#
loop_
_entity.id
_entity.type
_entity.pdbx_description
1 polymer ?
#
loop_
_entity_poly.entity_id
_entity_poly.type
_entity_poly.pdbx_seq_one_letter_code
_entity_poly.pdbx_strand_id
1 'polypeptide(L)'
;MPLEAWPPYQGWPNRPTWDVFTTLTDEETRQPLEALAPDAFRLRQWLEEHVQRFLKGQETPRPVELLLTHWATDPARRIDWSRVAAAQREGADCSLTPLEAAAGEALRPIEQGLPSDPSLSLALWWDGLARRWAEQPELRLRPSPLGALARCIIDSSLQAIDWQRLAQALRGE
;
A
#
# COMPACT_ATOMS: atom_id res chain seq x y z
N MET A 1 -11.48 18.55 6.76
CA MET A 1 -10.24 19.10 6.17
C MET A 1 -9.96 18.34 4.89
N PRO A 2 -9.57 19.01 3.78
CA PRO A 2 -9.06 18.28 2.63
C PRO A 2 -7.79 17.57 3.07
N LEU A 3 -7.66 16.29 2.77
CA LEU A 3 -6.39 15.58 2.92
C LEU A 3 -5.38 16.34 2.06
N GLU A 4 -4.39 16.97 2.69
CA GLU A 4 -3.21 17.49 1.99
C GLU A 4 -2.71 16.38 1.06
N ALA A 5 -2.24 16.76 -0.14
CA ALA A 5 -1.70 15.81 -1.09
C ALA A 5 -0.62 14.97 -0.39
N TRP A 6 -0.86 13.66 -0.30
CA TRP A 6 0.01 12.74 0.44
C TRP A 6 1.43 12.78 -0.14
N PRO A 7 2.50 12.62 0.67
CA PRO A 7 3.86 12.68 0.16
C PRO A 7 4.10 11.64 -0.95
N PRO A 8 5.00 11.96 -1.89
CA PRO A 8 5.46 11.00 -2.89
C PRO A 8 6.11 9.80 -2.22
N TYR A 9 6.13 8.67 -2.92
CA TYR A 9 6.79 7.44 -2.46
C TYR A 9 8.23 7.69 -2.00
N GLN A 10 8.53 7.32 -0.76
CA GLN A 10 9.84 7.54 -0.12
C GLN A 10 10.70 6.26 -0.02
N GLY A 11 10.41 5.23 -0.82
CA GLY A 11 11.08 3.92 -0.75
C GLY A 11 12.22 3.69 -1.74
N TRP A 12 12.53 2.41 -2.01
CA TRP A 12 13.60 2.03 -2.93
C TRP A 12 13.30 2.38 -4.39
N PRO A 13 14.31 2.82 -5.16
CA PRO A 13 14.14 3.12 -6.58
C PRO A 13 13.52 1.96 -7.35
N ASN A 14 12.46 2.25 -8.13
CA ASN A 14 11.77 1.31 -9.01
C ASN A 14 11.10 0.10 -8.32
N ARG A 15 11.04 0.04 -6.99
CA ARG A 15 10.39 -1.11 -6.33
C ARG A 15 8.93 -1.29 -6.78
N PRO A 16 8.05 -0.27 -6.77
CA PRO A 16 6.67 -0.44 -7.24
C PRO A 16 6.58 -0.95 -8.68
N THR A 17 7.48 -0.49 -9.56
CA THR A 17 7.62 -0.99 -10.93
C THR A 17 7.92 -2.49 -10.97
N TRP A 18 8.89 -2.94 -10.17
CA TRP A 18 9.30 -4.34 -10.15
C TRP A 18 8.32 -5.23 -9.39
N ASP A 19 7.64 -4.72 -8.36
CA ASP A 19 6.56 -5.44 -7.68
C ASP A 19 5.44 -5.74 -8.68
N VAL A 20 5.07 -4.76 -9.52
CA VAL A 20 4.09 -4.93 -10.61
C VAL A 20 4.59 -5.97 -11.61
N PHE A 21 5.80 -5.82 -12.13
CA PHE A 21 6.36 -6.77 -13.10
C PHE A 21 6.35 -8.20 -12.53
N THR A 22 6.98 -8.40 -11.38
CA THR A 22 7.16 -9.75 -10.81
C THR A 22 5.87 -10.40 -10.36
N THR A 23 4.91 -9.62 -9.84
CA THR A 23 3.67 -10.17 -9.29
C THR A 23 2.61 -10.33 -10.37
N LEU A 24 2.52 -9.41 -11.33
CA LEU A 24 1.46 -9.42 -12.34
C LEU A 24 1.86 -10.15 -13.64
N THR A 25 3.12 -10.55 -13.85
CA THR A 25 3.48 -11.45 -14.97
C THR A 25 3.18 -12.93 -14.68
N ASP A 26 2.09 -13.20 -13.97
CA ASP A 26 1.59 -14.55 -13.68
C ASP A 26 0.63 -15.05 -14.78
N GLU A 27 0.28 -16.33 -14.79
CA GLU A 27 -0.53 -16.98 -15.84
C GLU A 27 -1.84 -16.24 -16.14
N GLU A 28 -2.53 -15.73 -15.12
CA GLU A 28 -3.81 -15.02 -15.25
C GLU A 28 -3.69 -13.64 -15.91
N THR A 29 -2.59 -12.92 -15.68
CA THR A 29 -2.46 -11.49 -16.01
C THR A 29 -1.38 -11.18 -17.04
N ARG A 30 -0.52 -12.15 -17.38
CA ARG A 30 0.57 -12.00 -18.36
C ARG A 30 0.08 -11.59 -19.74
N GLN A 31 -0.84 -12.35 -20.34
CA GLN A 31 -1.30 -12.07 -21.71
C GLN A 31 -1.95 -10.68 -21.84
N PRO A 32 -2.86 -10.25 -20.94
CA PRO A 32 -3.35 -8.87 -20.92
C PRO A 32 -2.23 -7.82 -20.83
N LEU A 33 -1.24 -8.02 -19.95
CA LEU A 33 -0.16 -7.05 -19.76
C LEU A 33 0.78 -6.96 -20.98
N GLU A 34 1.16 -8.08 -21.57
CA GLU A 34 1.98 -8.11 -22.78
C GLU A 34 1.26 -7.41 -23.96
N ALA A 35 -0.06 -7.61 -24.09
CA ALA A 35 -0.86 -6.93 -25.11
C ALA A 35 -0.92 -5.41 -24.91
N LEU A 36 -0.81 -4.93 -23.67
CA LEU A 36 -0.82 -3.51 -23.32
C LEU A 36 0.59 -2.89 -23.28
N ALA A 37 1.66 -3.71 -23.20
CA ALA A 37 3.05 -3.28 -23.08
C ALA A 37 3.53 -2.26 -24.15
N PRO A 38 3.01 -2.24 -25.39
CA PRO A 38 3.34 -1.17 -26.34
C PRO A 38 2.90 0.25 -25.90
N ASP A 39 1.97 0.36 -24.96
CA ASP A 39 1.36 1.61 -24.51
C ASP A 39 1.36 1.71 -22.97
N ALA A 40 2.38 2.38 -22.43
CA ALA A 40 2.53 2.61 -21.00
C ALA A 40 1.32 3.32 -20.36
N PHE A 41 0.60 4.15 -21.12
CA PHE A 41 -0.60 4.81 -20.62
C PHE A 41 -1.75 3.80 -20.43
N ARG A 42 -1.93 2.87 -21.36
CA ARG A 42 -2.94 1.81 -21.21
C ARG A 42 -2.61 0.82 -20.09
N LEU A 43 -1.33 0.48 -19.90
CA LEU A 43 -0.90 -0.31 -18.74
C LEU A 43 -1.30 0.36 -17.42
N ARG A 44 -1.05 1.67 -17.32
CA ARG A 44 -1.45 2.46 -16.17
C ARG A 44 -2.97 2.43 -15.95
N GLN A 45 -3.75 2.70 -16.99
CA GLN A 45 -5.22 2.68 -16.90
C GLN A 45 -5.76 1.33 -16.45
N TRP A 46 -5.20 0.24 -16.99
CA TRP A 46 -5.60 -1.11 -16.62
C TRP A 46 -5.35 -1.39 -15.13
N LEU A 47 -4.18 -1.02 -14.60
CA LEU A 47 -3.89 -1.24 -13.18
C LEU A 47 -4.72 -0.32 -12.28
N GLU A 48 -4.90 0.95 -12.66
CA GLU A 48 -5.76 1.90 -11.95
C GLU A 48 -7.21 1.39 -11.85
N GLU A 49 -7.76 0.81 -12.92
CA GLU A 49 -9.10 0.22 -12.91
C GLU A 49 -9.21 -0.92 -11.90
N HIS A 50 -8.27 -1.87 -11.92
CA HIS A 50 -8.29 -3.00 -10.98
C HIS A 50 -8.04 -2.57 -9.54
N VAL A 51 -7.18 -1.58 -9.30
CA VAL A 51 -7.02 -0.96 -7.97
C VAL A 51 -8.37 -0.42 -7.48
N GLN A 52 -9.11 0.31 -8.32
CA GLN A 52 -10.41 0.85 -7.93
C GLN A 52 -11.44 -0.25 -7.66
N ARG A 53 -11.45 -1.33 -8.45
CA ARG A 53 -12.30 -2.49 -8.21
C ARG A 53 -11.99 -3.14 -6.86
N PHE A 54 -10.72 -3.41 -6.58
CA PHE A 54 -10.25 -3.98 -5.31
C PHE A 54 -10.69 -3.11 -4.12
N LEU A 55 -10.48 -1.80 -4.21
CA LEU A 55 -10.85 -0.84 -3.17
C LEU A 55 -12.36 -0.70 -2.94
N LYS A 56 -13.18 -1.08 -3.94
CA LYS A 56 -14.64 -1.16 -3.87
C LYS A 56 -15.13 -2.57 -3.48
N GLY A 57 -14.23 -3.48 -3.11
CA GLY A 57 -14.59 -4.85 -2.74
C GLY A 57 -15.13 -5.68 -3.91
N GLN A 58 -14.87 -5.25 -5.14
CA GLN A 58 -15.24 -5.97 -6.36
C GLN A 58 -14.17 -7.00 -6.72
N GLU A 59 -14.56 -7.98 -7.52
CA GLU A 59 -13.65 -9.01 -8.02
C GLU A 59 -12.54 -8.40 -8.88
N THR A 60 -11.31 -8.86 -8.64
CA THR A 60 -10.09 -8.49 -9.36
C THR A 60 -9.21 -9.73 -9.55
N PRO A 61 -8.34 -9.76 -10.58
CA PRO A 61 -7.42 -10.88 -10.77
C PRO A 61 -6.60 -11.15 -9.51
N ARG A 62 -6.35 -12.43 -9.21
CA ARG A 62 -5.65 -12.81 -7.97
C ARG A 62 -4.26 -12.18 -7.83
N PRO A 63 -3.44 -12.08 -8.90
CA PRO A 63 -2.17 -11.35 -8.87
C PRO A 63 -2.31 -9.89 -8.43
N VAL A 64 -3.38 -9.21 -8.84
CA VAL A 64 -3.63 -7.82 -8.44
C VAL A 64 -3.95 -7.74 -6.95
N GLU A 65 -4.78 -8.64 -6.43
CA GLU A 65 -5.06 -8.69 -4.99
C GLU A 65 -3.78 -8.92 -4.17
N LEU A 66 -2.90 -9.83 -4.62
CA LEU A 66 -1.63 -10.11 -3.97
C LEU A 66 -0.72 -8.88 -3.96
N LEU A 67 -0.62 -8.18 -5.09
CA LEU A 67 0.15 -6.94 -5.20
C LEU A 67 -0.37 -5.88 -4.23
N LEU A 68 -1.69 -5.63 -4.20
CA LEU A 68 -2.29 -4.61 -3.35
C LEU A 68 -2.23 -4.97 -1.86
N THR A 69 -2.36 -6.25 -1.53
CA THR A 69 -2.13 -6.77 -0.17
C THR A 69 -0.67 -6.58 0.24
N HIS A 70 0.27 -6.86 -0.66
CA HIS A 70 1.70 -6.65 -0.43
C HIS A 70 1.99 -5.18 -0.13
N TRP A 71 1.49 -4.25 -0.97
CA TRP A 71 1.67 -2.82 -0.74
C TRP A 71 1.01 -2.33 0.53
N ALA A 72 -0.22 -2.77 0.84
CA ALA A 72 -0.92 -2.36 2.05
C ALA A 72 -0.23 -2.85 3.35
N THR A 73 0.48 -3.98 3.30
CA THR A 73 1.19 -4.57 4.45
C THR A 73 2.64 -4.09 4.56
N ASP A 74 3.24 -3.63 3.47
CA ASP A 74 4.60 -3.10 3.44
C ASP A 74 4.95 -1.99 4.45
N PRO A 75 4.04 -1.10 4.87
CA PRO A 75 4.33 -0.09 5.90
C PRO A 75 4.73 -0.70 7.24
N ALA A 76 4.29 -1.93 7.55
CA ALA A 76 4.76 -2.69 8.71
C ALA A 76 6.29 -2.69 8.77
N ARG A 77 6.95 -2.72 7.61
CA ARG A 77 8.39 -2.81 7.45
C ARG A 77 9.07 -1.46 7.25
N ARG A 78 8.32 -0.40 6.94
CA ARG A 78 8.86 0.92 6.59
C ARG A 78 8.68 1.98 7.66
N ILE A 79 7.65 1.85 8.48
CA ILE A 79 7.40 2.76 9.60
C ILE A 79 8.35 2.38 10.73
N ASP A 80 9.06 3.38 11.28
CA ASP A 80 9.71 3.19 12.57
C ASP A 80 8.65 3.24 13.68
N TRP A 81 8.10 2.05 13.98
CA TRP A 81 7.04 1.90 14.97
C TRP A 81 7.48 2.31 16.37
N SER A 82 8.79 2.33 16.66
CA SER A 82 9.30 2.82 17.94
C SER A 82 9.10 4.33 18.07
N ARG A 83 9.32 5.08 16.98
CA ARG A 83 9.10 6.53 16.92
C ARG A 83 7.62 6.87 16.95
N VAL A 84 6.78 6.10 16.25
CA VAL A 84 5.32 6.24 16.31
C VAL A 84 4.81 6.00 17.73
N ALA A 85 5.31 4.96 18.41
CA ALA A 85 4.93 4.65 19.79
C ALA A 85 5.38 5.73 20.79
N ALA A 86 6.60 6.25 20.64
CA ALA A 86 7.12 7.34 21.47
C ALA A 86 6.29 8.61 21.31
N ALA A 87 5.95 8.99 20.07
CA ALA A 87 5.11 10.15 19.78
C ALA A 87 3.71 10.03 20.41
N GLN A 88 3.12 8.84 20.44
CA GLN A 88 1.80 8.61 21.05
C GLN A 88 1.82 8.63 22.58
N ARG A 89 2.83 8.04 23.22
CA ARG A 89 2.87 7.88 24.69
C ARG A 89 3.37 9.11 25.42
N GLU A 90 4.39 9.76 24.87
CA GLU A 90 5.16 10.76 25.61
C GLU A 90 4.83 12.18 25.16
N GLY A 91 3.98 12.35 24.13
CA GLY A 91 3.81 13.63 23.45
C GLY A 91 5.14 14.16 22.92
N ALA A 92 6.12 13.27 22.71
CA ALA A 92 7.47 13.61 22.36
C ALA A 92 7.46 14.33 21.01
N ASP A 93 8.24 15.41 20.92
CA ASP A 93 8.43 16.19 19.69
C ASP A 93 9.31 15.41 18.71
N CYS A 94 8.73 14.33 18.18
CA CYS A 94 9.33 13.48 17.19
C CYS A 94 9.04 14.11 15.83
N SER A 95 10.05 14.46 15.05
CA SER A 95 9.85 14.81 13.64
C SER A 95 9.44 13.57 12.83
N LEU A 96 8.18 13.14 12.97
CA LEU A 96 7.63 12.00 12.25
C LEU A 96 7.62 12.32 10.74
N THR A 97 7.99 11.33 9.94
CA THR A 97 7.67 11.35 8.50
C THR A 97 6.15 11.36 8.34
N PRO A 98 5.59 11.84 7.21
CA PRO A 98 4.14 11.86 7.08
C PRO A 98 3.53 10.45 7.11
N LEU A 99 4.26 9.42 6.66
CA LEU A 99 3.83 8.02 6.78
C LEU A 99 3.72 7.57 8.25
N GLU A 100 4.73 7.89 9.08
CA GLU A 100 4.71 7.62 10.52
C GLU A 100 3.60 8.41 11.23
N ALA A 101 3.35 9.67 10.82
CA ALA A 101 2.27 10.48 11.36
C ALA A 101 0.88 9.88 11.04
N ALA A 102 0.63 9.48 9.79
CA ALA A 102 -0.61 8.78 9.46
C ALA A 102 -0.76 7.43 10.16
N ALA A 103 0.35 6.72 10.41
CA ALA A 103 0.31 5.51 11.21
C ALA A 103 -0.10 5.81 12.66
N GLY A 104 0.44 6.87 13.27
CA GLY A 104 0.02 7.33 14.59
C GLY A 104 -1.45 7.73 14.65
N GLU A 105 -1.95 8.45 13.64
CA GLU A 105 -3.39 8.75 13.51
C GLU A 105 -4.22 7.47 13.35
N ALA A 106 -3.70 6.49 12.60
CA ALA A 106 -4.38 5.23 12.37
C ALA A 106 -4.54 4.37 13.63
N LEU A 107 -3.57 4.46 14.53
CA LEU A 107 -3.54 3.74 15.80
C LEU A 107 -4.38 4.42 16.90
N ARG A 108 -4.60 5.74 16.85
CA ARG A 108 -5.25 6.52 17.92
C ARG A 108 -6.62 5.96 18.38
N PRO A 109 -7.57 5.58 17.51
CA PRO A 109 -8.84 5.02 17.98
C PRO A 109 -8.75 3.56 18.43
N ILE A 110 -7.59 2.91 18.29
CA ILE A 110 -7.37 1.48 18.59
C ILE A 110 -6.65 1.29 19.94
N GLU A 111 -6.53 2.37 20.74
CA GLU A 111 -5.84 2.40 22.05
C GLU A 111 -6.17 1.22 22.99
N GLN A 112 -7.39 0.65 22.92
CA GLN A 112 -7.81 -0.47 23.77
C GLN A 112 -7.28 -1.85 23.33
N GLY A 113 -6.58 -1.96 22.20
CA GLY A 113 -6.07 -3.22 21.64
C GLY A 113 -4.62 -3.18 21.19
N LEU A 114 -3.89 -2.11 21.52
CA LEU A 114 -2.47 -2.02 21.21
C LEU A 114 -1.67 -3.02 22.06
N PRO A 115 -0.63 -3.64 21.50
CA PRO A 115 0.25 -4.48 22.28
C PRO A 115 0.87 -3.72 23.47
N SER A 116 1.04 -4.41 24.59
CA SER A 116 1.62 -3.85 25.82
C SER A 116 3.05 -3.33 25.59
N ASP A 117 3.83 -4.00 24.74
CA ASP A 117 5.14 -3.54 24.27
C ASP A 117 5.12 -3.16 22.76
N PRO A 118 4.85 -1.89 22.43
CA PRO A 118 4.72 -1.44 21.06
C PRO A 118 6.04 -1.46 20.28
N SER A 119 7.19 -1.43 20.96
CA SER A 119 8.51 -1.43 20.32
C SER A 119 8.83 -2.76 19.64
N LEU A 120 8.24 -3.86 20.14
CA LEU A 120 8.50 -5.21 19.63
C LEU A 120 7.34 -5.79 18.79
N SER A 121 6.14 -5.22 18.87
CA SER A 121 4.95 -5.91 18.36
C SER A 121 3.96 -5.06 17.56
N LEU A 122 4.14 -3.73 17.45
CA LEU A 122 3.29 -2.90 16.58
C LEU A 122 3.40 -3.28 15.10
N ALA A 123 4.61 -3.61 14.62
CA ALA A 123 4.81 -4.00 13.23
C ALA A 123 4.02 -5.27 12.87
N LEU A 124 4.08 -6.30 13.73
CA LEU A 124 3.35 -7.57 13.54
C LEU A 124 1.84 -7.38 13.68
N TRP A 125 1.43 -6.55 14.64
CA TRP A 125 0.02 -6.22 14.86
C TRP A 125 -0.56 -5.44 13.67
N TRP A 126 0.20 -4.49 13.11
CA TRP A 126 -0.15 -3.77 11.89
C TRP A 126 -0.24 -4.70 10.70
N ASP A 127 0.75 -5.58 10.49
CA ASP A 127 0.75 -6.57 9.40
C ASP A 127 -0.53 -7.43 9.44
N GLY A 128 -0.91 -7.93 10.62
CA GLY A 128 -2.13 -8.71 10.81
C GLY A 128 -3.42 -7.91 10.56
N LEU A 129 -3.44 -6.61 10.83
CA LEU A 129 -4.59 -5.74 10.54
C LEU A 129 -4.68 -5.37 9.06
N ALA A 130 -3.58 -4.95 8.46
CA ALA A 130 -3.50 -4.61 7.04
C ALA A 130 -3.83 -5.82 6.17
N ARG A 131 -3.35 -7.02 6.54
CA ARG A 131 -3.71 -8.28 5.90
C ARG A 131 -5.21 -8.56 5.99
N ARG A 132 -5.82 -8.46 7.19
CA ARG A 132 -7.27 -8.63 7.35
C ARG A 132 -8.06 -7.63 6.52
N TRP A 133 -7.65 -6.37 6.49
CA TRP A 133 -8.26 -5.34 5.66
C TRP A 133 -8.16 -5.67 4.15
N ALA A 134 -7.00 -6.16 3.71
CA ALA A 134 -6.76 -6.52 2.32
C ALA A 134 -7.48 -7.81 1.90
N GLU A 135 -7.69 -8.75 2.82
CA GLU A 135 -8.38 -10.03 2.56
C GLU A 135 -9.91 -9.94 2.71
N GLN A 136 -10.44 -8.97 3.47
CA GLN A 136 -11.87 -8.83 3.74
C GLN A 136 -12.48 -7.62 3.01
N PRO A 137 -13.25 -7.82 1.92
CA PRO A 137 -13.88 -6.72 1.15
C PRO A 137 -14.73 -5.78 2.02
N GLU A 138 -15.45 -6.35 2.98
CA GLU A 138 -16.29 -5.66 3.97
C GLU A 138 -15.53 -4.55 4.72
N LEU A 139 -14.26 -4.80 5.06
CA LEU A 139 -13.41 -3.87 5.80
C LEU A 139 -12.87 -2.76 4.90
N ARG A 140 -12.74 -2.99 3.59
CA ARG A 140 -12.33 -1.96 2.63
C ARG A 140 -13.41 -0.92 2.41
N LEU A 141 -14.67 -1.31 2.48
CA LEU A 141 -15.83 -0.43 2.27
C LEU A 141 -16.12 0.50 3.44
N ARG A 142 -15.66 0.14 4.65
CA ARG A 142 -15.91 0.93 5.87
C ARG A 142 -14.81 1.98 6.05
N PRO A 143 -15.16 3.27 6.26
CA PRO A 143 -14.19 4.27 6.67
C PRO A 143 -13.49 3.82 7.95
N SER A 144 -12.17 3.67 7.88
CA SER A 144 -11.34 3.35 9.03
C SER A 144 -9.98 4.00 8.84
N PRO A 145 -9.29 4.38 9.92
CA PRO A 145 -7.95 4.96 9.80
C PRO A 145 -6.93 3.99 9.19
N LEU A 146 -7.05 2.69 9.49
CA LEU A 146 -6.31 1.61 8.82
C LEU A 146 -6.55 1.63 7.30
N GLY A 147 -7.81 1.69 6.88
CA GLY A 147 -8.17 1.74 5.47
C GLY A 147 -7.71 3.02 4.78
N ALA A 148 -7.72 4.16 5.49
CA ALA A 148 -7.20 5.42 4.97
C ALA A 148 -5.69 5.33 4.71
N LEU A 149 -4.92 4.85 5.70
CA LEU A 149 -3.48 4.65 5.54
C LEU A 149 -3.19 3.66 4.39
N ALA A 150 -3.81 2.47 4.39
CA ALA A 150 -3.60 1.47 3.34
C ALA A 150 -3.88 2.01 1.93
N ARG A 151 -4.96 2.78 1.74
CA ARG A 151 -5.27 3.48 0.48
C ARG A 151 -4.16 4.46 0.09
N CYS A 152 -3.70 5.29 1.02
CA CYS A 152 -2.61 6.24 0.76
C CYS A 152 -1.32 5.55 0.30
N ILE A 153 -0.99 4.38 0.86
CA ILE A 153 0.20 3.63 0.46
C ILE A 153 0.04 3.00 -0.91
N ILE A 154 -1.14 2.46 -1.21
CA ILE A 154 -1.46 1.95 -2.55
C ILE A 154 -1.35 3.09 -3.57
N ASP A 155 -1.96 4.24 -3.30
CA ASP A 155 -1.93 5.41 -4.18
C ASP A 155 -0.50 5.93 -4.39
N SER A 156 0.29 6.04 -3.31
CA SER A 156 1.70 6.46 -3.37
C SER A 156 2.54 5.47 -4.17
N SER A 157 2.32 4.16 -4.01
CA SER A 157 3.01 3.13 -4.78
C SER A 157 2.65 3.19 -6.26
N LEU A 158 1.36 3.37 -6.57
CA LEU A 158 0.85 3.50 -7.94
C LEU A 158 1.44 4.72 -8.66
N GLN A 159 1.55 5.85 -7.97
CA GLN A 159 2.17 7.07 -8.51
C GLN A 159 3.67 6.92 -8.76
N ALA A 160 4.34 6.02 -8.04
CA ALA A 160 5.78 5.82 -8.10
C ALA A 160 6.24 4.74 -9.10
N ILE A 161 5.30 4.12 -9.80
CA ILE A 161 5.63 3.20 -10.90
C ILE A 161 6.22 3.99 -12.05
N ASP A 162 7.44 3.63 -12.44
CA ASP A 162 7.98 3.95 -13.76
C ASP A 162 7.29 3.08 -14.82
N TRP A 163 6.25 3.64 -15.44
CA TRP A 163 5.43 2.97 -16.44
C TRP A 163 6.18 2.69 -17.75
N GLN A 164 7.12 3.56 -18.11
CA GLN A 164 7.92 3.37 -19.32
C GLN A 164 8.86 2.19 -19.14
N ARG A 165 9.52 2.12 -17.99
CA ARG A 165 10.38 0.99 -17.64
C ARG A 165 9.61 -0.31 -17.51
N LEU A 166 8.41 -0.29 -16.93
CA LEU A 166 7.54 -1.46 -16.88
C LEU A 166 7.20 -1.97 -18.29
N ALA A 167 6.80 -1.06 -19.19
CA ALA A 167 6.49 -1.38 -20.57
C ALA A 167 7.68 -2.03 -21.30
N GLN A 168 8.88 -1.47 -21.14
CA GLN A 168 10.12 -2.04 -21.70
C GLN A 168 10.37 -3.46 -21.18
N ALA A 169 10.32 -3.65 -19.85
CA ALA A 169 10.55 -4.95 -19.24
C ALA A 169 9.55 -6.03 -19.73
N LEU A 170 8.27 -5.67 -19.89
CA LEU A 170 7.24 -6.58 -20.42
C LEU A 170 7.47 -6.97 -21.89
N ARG A 171 8.20 -6.16 -22.66
CA ARG A 171 8.61 -6.50 -24.04
C ARG A 171 9.93 -7.28 -24.10
N GLY A 172 10.57 -7.51 -22.96
CA GLY A 172 11.89 -8.15 -22.89
C GLY A 172 13.05 -7.21 -23.26
N GLU A 173 12.86 -5.89 -23.13
CA GLU A 173 13.86 -4.84 -23.36
C GLU A 173 14.56 -4.37 -22.08
#